data_AF-A0A937XKX6-F1
#
_entry.id   AF-A0A937XKX6-F1
#
_cell.length_a   1.000
_cell.length_b   1.000
_cell.length_c   1.000
_cell.angle_alpha   90.00
_cell.angle_beta   90.00
_cell.angle_gamma   90.00
#
_symmetry.space_group_name_H-M   'P 1'
#
loop_
_entity.id
_entity.type
_entity.pdbx_description
1 polymer ?
#
loop_
_entity_poly.entity_id
_entity_poly.type
_entity_poly.pdbx_seq_one_letter_code
_entity_poly.pdbx_strand_id
1 'polypeptide(L)' 'MAAAQGKVIITCAVTGAIHTPSMSPYLPITSAQIADAAVGAAEAGAAIVHLHARDPIDGRPSQ' A
#
# COMPACT_ATOMS: atom_id res chain seq x y z
N MET A 1 -33.89 -17.00 0.64
CA MET A 1 -32.60 -17.41 1.23
C MET A 1 -31.61 -16.28 0.97
N ALA A 2 -31.00 -15.70 2.00
CA ALA A 2 -29.88 -14.77 1.78
C ALA A 2 -28.73 -15.56 1.13
N ALA A 3 -28.08 -14.99 0.12
CA ALA A 3 -26.91 -15.62 -0.49
C ALA A 3 -25.84 -15.83 0.60
N ALA A 4 -25.15 -16.98 0.56
CA ALA A 4 -24.02 -17.23 1.44
C ALA A 4 -23.00 -16.10 1.26
N GLN A 5 -22.57 -15.46 2.35
CA GLN A 5 -21.53 -14.42 2.29
C GLN A 5 -20.23 -15.06 1.79
N GLY A 6 -19.85 -14.72 0.55
CA GLY A 6 -18.58 -15.12 -0.04
C GLY A 6 -17.39 -14.49 0.68
N LYS A 7 -16.18 -15.03 0.44
CA LYS A 7 -14.94 -14.41 0.93
C LYS A 7 -14.79 -13.01 0.32
N VAL A 8 -14.48 -12.03 1.16
CA VAL A 8 -14.27 -10.65 0.72
C VAL A 8 -12.80 -10.46 0.33
N ILE A 9 -12.56 -9.85 -0.82
CA ILE A 9 -11.22 -9.44 -1.25
C ILE A 9 -10.93 -8.07 -0.65
N ILE A 10 -9.86 -8.00 0.14
CA ILE A 10 -9.34 -6.75 0.69
C ILE A 10 -8.07 -6.39 -0.08
N THR A 11 -8.06 -5.21 -0.70
CA THR A 11 -6.88 -4.65 -1.38
C THR A 11 -6.29 -3.52 -0.55
N CYS A 12 -4.97 -3.53 -0.33
CA CYS A 12 -4.26 -2.44 0.33
C CYS A 12 -3.38 -1.67 -0.69
N ALA A 13 -3.65 -0.38 -0.87
CA ALA A 13 -2.80 0.52 -1.66
C ALA A 13 -1.84 1.28 -0.72
N VAL A 14 -0.59 0.82 -0.66
CA VAL A 14 0.31 1.16 0.47
C VAL A 14 0.98 2.54 0.37
N THR A 15 1.05 3.15 -0.81
CA THR A 15 1.71 4.47 -0.96
C THR A 15 1.07 5.40 -2.00
N GLY A 16 0.65 4.87 -3.17
CA GLY A 16 0.02 5.66 -4.23
C GLY A 16 0.93 6.75 -4.81
N ALA A 17 0.32 7.72 -5.50
CA ALA A 17 1.01 8.88 -6.11
C ALA A 17 0.38 10.24 -5.76
N ILE A 18 -0.66 10.27 -4.91
CA ILE A 18 -1.40 11.48 -4.56
C ILE A 18 -0.83 12.17 -3.32
N HIS A 19 -0.69 11.43 -2.21
CA HIS A 19 -0.10 12.00 -0.99
C HIS A 19 1.41 12.27 -1.17
N THR A 20 1.88 13.35 -0.55
CA THR A 20 3.29 13.77 -0.56
C THR A 20 3.96 13.51 0.80
N PRO A 21 5.30 13.41 0.86
CA PRO A 21 6.02 13.14 2.11
C PRO A 21 5.73 14.14 3.25
N SER A 22 5.44 15.40 2.91
CA SER A 22 5.11 16.44 3.90
C SER A 22 3.75 16.25 4.58
N MET A 23 2.87 15.42 4.02
CA MET A 23 1.53 15.19 4.59
C MET A 23 1.53 14.14 5.71
N SER A 24 2.50 13.22 5.71
CA SER A 24 2.61 12.19 6.74
C SER A 24 4.02 11.63 6.82
N PRO A 25 4.62 11.51 8.02
CA PRO A 25 5.90 10.83 8.20
C PRO A 25 5.80 9.30 7.99
N TYR A 26 4.58 8.76 7.91
CA TYR A 26 4.33 7.33 7.71
C TYR A 26 4.10 6.94 6.26
N LEU A 27 4.19 7.88 5.30
CA LEU A 27 4.08 7.55 3.88
C LEU A 27 5.28 6.69 3.45
N PRO A 28 5.09 5.45 2.96
CA PRO A 28 6.20 4.62 2.49
C PRO A 28 6.82 5.21 1.23
N ILE A 29 8.13 5.44 1.24
CA ILE A 29 8.86 6.07 0.12
C ILE A 29 9.91 5.12 -0.44
N THR A 30 10.79 4.61 0.42
CA THR A 30 11.87 3.71 -0.01
C THR A 30 11.30 2.33 -0.38
N SER A 31 12.01 1.58 -1.22
CA SER A 31 11.62 0.22 -1.60
C SER A 31 11.46 -0.71 -0.37
N ALA A 32 12.33 -0.56 0.64
CA ALA A 32 12.23 -1.29 1.90
C ALA A 32 10.94 -0.95 2.66
N GLN A 33 10.63 0.34 2.85
CA GLN A 33 9.39 0.75 3.51
C GLN A 33 8.14 0.27 2.75
N ILE A 34 8.15 0.31 1.43
CA ILE A 34 7.04 -0.17 0.59
C ILE A 34 6.88 -1.70 0.75
N ALA A 35 7.98 -2.44 0.77
CA ALA A 35 7.96 -3.89 1.00
C ALA A 35 7.44 -4.24 2.40
N ASP A 36 7.93 -3.57 3.45
CA ASP A 36 7.49 -3.77 4.83
C ASP A 36 5.99 -3.47 4.98
N ALA A 37 5.51 -2.37 4.38
CA ALA A 37 4.09 -2.02 4.39
C ALA A 37 3.23 -3.05 3.62
N ALA A 38 3.73 -3.56 2.49
CA ALA A 38 3.05 -4.59 1.71
C ALA A 38 2.93 -5.92 2.48
N VAL A 39 4.02 -6.37 3.10
CA VAL A 39 4.04 -7.59 3.91
C VAL A 39 3.14 -7.44 5.13
N GLY A 40 3.25 -6.34 5.87
CA GLY A 40 2.38 -6.07 7.02
C GLY A 40 0.89 -6.03 6.64
N ALA A 41 0.54 -5.45 5.48
CA ALA A 41 -0.83 -5.48 4.98
C ALA A 41 -1.30 -6.91 4.66
N ALA A 42 -0.45 -7.74 4.05
CA ALA A 42 -0.77 -9.12 3.74
C ALA A 42 -0.95 -9.97 5.01
N GLU A 43 -0.06 -9.84 6.01
CA GLU A 43 -0.17 -10.50 7.31
C GLU A 43 -1.44 -10.09 8.07
N ALA A 44 -1.89 -8.85 7.91
CA ALA A 44 -3.15 -8.35 8.46
C ALA A 44 -4.41 -8.83 7.72
N GLY A 45 -4.26 -9.53 6.59
CA GLY A 45 -5.37 -10.14 5.84
C GLY A 45 -5.73 -9.45 4.52
N ALA A 46 -4.90 -8.53 4.01
CA ALA A 46 -5.04 -8.04 2.64
C ALA A 46 -4.77 -9.19 1.65
N ALA A 47 -5.73 -9.47 0.78
CA ALA A 47 -5.60 -10.48 -0.27
C ALA A 47 -4.80 -9.98 -1.47
N ILE A 48 -4.75 -8.65 -1.66
CA ILE A 48 -4.04 -7.98 -2.76
C ILE A 48 -3.32 -6.75 -2.20
N VAL A 49 -2.12 -6.48 -2.70
CA VAL A 49 -1.41 -5.22 -2.48
C VAL A 49 -1.28 -4.48 -3.80
N HIS A 50 -1.74 -3.23 -3.83
CA HIS A 50 -1.59 -2.32 -4.97
C HIS A 50 -0.36 -1.44 -4.77
N LEU A 51 0.56 -1.45 -5.74
CA LEU A 51 1.89 -0.86 -5.61
C LEU A 51 2.10 0.34 -6.54
N HIS A 52 2.89 1.29 -6.06
CA HIS A 52 3.51 2.36 -6.83
C HIS A 52 4.96 2.50 -6.36
N ALA A 53 5.84 2.96 -7.24
CA ALA A 53 7.21 3.31 -6.88
C ALA A 53 7.33 4.83 -6.61
N ARG A 54 8.35 5.19 -5.83
CA ARG A 54 8.71 6.57 -5.52
C ARG A 54 10.22 6.71 -5.57
N ASP A 55 10.70 7.91 -5.88
CA ASP A 55 12.11 8.25 -5.77
C ASP A 55 12.51 8.21 -4.28
N PRO A 56 13.54 7.44 -3.89
CA PRO A 56 13.94 7.31 -2.49
C PRO A 56 14.53 8.60 -1.90
N ILE A 57 14.93 9.57 -2.72
CA ILE A 57 15.56 10.82 -2.26
C ILE A 57 14.48 11.83 -1.84
N ASP A 58 13.43 12.02 -2.64
CA ASP A 58 12.45 13.09 -2.45
C ASP A 58 10.99 12.63 -2.41
N GLY A 59 10.71 11.34 -2.62
CA GLY A 59 9.38 10.75 -2.54
C GLY A 59 8.46 11.08 -3.72
N ARG A 60 8.94 11.72 -4.79
CA ARG A 60 8.15 11.96 -6.00
C ARG A 60 7.76 10.62 -6.65
N PRO A 61 6.59 10.52 -7.31
CA PRO A 61 6.21 9.30 -8.01
C PRO A 61 7.24 8.88 -9.09
N SER A 62 7.50 7.57 -9.17
CA SER A 62 8.33 6.93 -10.19
C SER A 62 7.60 5.68 -10.70
N GLN A 63 7.86 5.27 -11.95
CA GLN A 63 7.11 4.19 -12.61
C GLN A 63 8.04 3.08 -13.08
#